data_AF-A0A2P7NRN3-F1
#
_entry.id   AF-A0A2P7NRN3-F1
#
_cell.length_a   1.000
_cell.length_b   1.000
_cell.length_c   1.000
_cell.angle_alpha   90.00
_cell.angle_beta   90.00
_cell.angle_gamma   90.00
#
_symmetry.space_group_name_H-M   'P 1'
#
loop_
_entity.id
_entity.type
_entity.pdbx_description
1 polymer ?
#
loop_
_entity_poly.entity_id
_entity_poly.type
_entity_poly.pdbx_seq_one_letter_code
_entity_poly.pdbx_strand_id
1 'polypeptide(L)'
;MIDNNSVAAKDFYKEVRIFADSIKPWETAIFYETKPDEAYDLSLVSQRVYGRRDEYLAVMAAAGLDMFDQALPQKRIILPTESQLYAIKRRTGFESIGAYRENFSPTWAD
;
A
#
# COMPACT_ATOMS: atom_id res chain seq x y z
N MET A 1 2.17 -18.08 -6.62
CA MET A 1 1.71 -18.75 -5.38
C MET A 1 0.55 -17.91 -4.87
N ILE A 2 -0.68 -18.44 -4.89
CA ILE A 2 -1.93 -17.68 -4.74
C ILE A 2 -2.30 -17.65 -3.25
N ASP A 3 -2.50 -16.45 -2.67
CA ASP A 3 -3.09 -16.26 -1.34
C ASP A 3 -4.43 -17.01 -1.24
N ASN A 4 -4.75 -17.57 -0.06
CA ASN A 4 -5.98 -18.34 0.17
C ASN A 4 -7.25 -17.52 -0.11
N ASN A 5 -7.12 -16.19 -0.08
CA ASN A 5 -8.09 -15.24 -0.58
C ASN A 5 -7.49 -14.46 -1.77
N SER A 6 -7.72 -14.96 -2.98
CA SER A 6 -7.24 -14.34 -4.22
C SER A 6 -7.76 -12.91 -4.45
N VAL A 7 -8.78 -12.49 -3.70
CA VAL A 7 -9.40 -11.16 -3.77
C VAL A 7 -8.81 -10.18 -2.76
N ALA A 8 -8.13 -10.64 -1.70
CA ALA A 8 -7.62 -9.79 -0.63
C ALA A 8 -6.67 -8.69 -1.12
N ALA A 9 -5.77 -9.02 -2.05
CA ALA A 9 -4.86 -8.04 -2.66
C ALA A 9 -5.61 -6.98 -3.49
N LYS A 10 -6.66 -7.39 -4.20
CA LYS A 10 -7.51 -6.50 -5.00
C LYS A 10 -8.32 -5.56 -4.10
N ASP A 11 -8.90 -6.09 -3.02
CA ASP A 11 -9.69 -5.29 -2.07
C ASP A 11 -8.79 -4.32 -1.31
N PHE A 12 -7.60 -4.77 -0.90
CA PHE A 12 -6.57 -3.89 -0.32
C PHE A 12 -6.21 -2.74 -1.26
N TYR A 13 -5.88 -3.05 -2.52
CA TYR A 13 -5.57 -2.04 -3.52
C TYR A 13 -6.72 -1.02 -3.66
N LYS A 14 -7.96 -1.51 -3.75
CA LYS A 14 -9.15 -0.67 -3.87
C LYS A 14 -9.36 0.23 -2.65
N GLU A 15 -9.24 -0.29 -1.44
CA GLU A 15 -9.41 0.48 -0.21
C GLU A 15 -8.33 1.56 -0.07
N VAL A 16 -7.07 1.25 -0.39
CA VAL A 16 -5.99 2.26 -0.39
C VAL A 16 -6.23 3.32 -1.47
N ARG A 17 -6.71 2.93 -2.65
CA ARG A 17 -7.08 3.88 -3.72
C ARG A 17 -8.17 4.84 -3.26
N ILE A 18 -9.25 4.31 -2.68
CA ILE A 18 -10.34 5.11 -2.14
C ILE A 18 -9.85 6.02 -1.01
N PHE A 19 -8.99 5.53 -0.12
CA PHE A 19 -8.37 6.33 0.92
C PHE A 19 -7.61 7.53 0.32
N ALA A 20 -6.70 7.26 -0.62
CA ALA A 20 -5.89 8.31 -1.25
C ALA A 20 -6.74 9.38 -1.96
N ASP A 21 -7.83 8.98 -2.61
CA ASP A 21 -8.70 9.90 -3.35
C ASP A 21 -9.71 10.65 -2.44
N SER A 22 -10.03 10.13 -1.25
CA SER A 22 -11.05 10.71 -0.35
C SER A 22 -10.49 11.65 0.72
N ILE A 23 -9.23 11.47 1.11
CA ILE A 23 -8.59 12.23 2.19
C ILE A 23 -8.52 13.72 1.89
N LYS A 24 -8.93 14.53 2.87
CA LYS A 24 -8.82 15.99 2.82
C LYS A 24 -7.43 16.46 3.27
N PRO A 25 -6.95 17.63 2.80
CA PRO A 25 -5.61 18.14 3.17
C PRO A 25 -5.36 18.35 4.66
N TRP A 26 -6.42 18.51 5.47
CA TRP A 26 -6.34 18.71 6.91
C TRP A 26 -6.52 17.42 7.73
N GLU A 27 -6.81 16.30 7.07
CA GLU A 27 -6.93 15.01 7.73
C GLU A 27 -5.56 14.37 7.97
N THR A 28 -5.51 13.43 8.90
CA THR A 28 -4.27 12.72 9.22
C THR A 28 -3.97 11.69 8.13
N ALA A 29 -2.96 11.99 7.31
CA ALA A 29 -2.40 11.09 6.31
C ALA A 29 -0.93 11.46 6.04
N ILE A 30 -0.21 10.56 5.38
CA ILE A 30 1.14 10.83 4.91
C ILE A 30 1.03 11.46 3.53
N PHE A 31 1.53 12.68 3.42
CA PHE A 31 1.61 13.39 2.14
C PHE A 31 3.04 13.32 1.63
N TYR A 32 3.26 12.56 0.56
CA TYR A 32 4.58 12.27 0.06
C TYR A 32 4.77 12.81 -1.35
N GLU A 33 5.88 13.52 -1.59
CA GLU A 33 6.28 13.97 -2.92
C GLU A 33 7.21 12.93 -3.54
N THR A 34 6.78 12.32 -4.64
CA THR A 34 7.55 11.30 -5.33
C THR A 34 8.77 11.92 -6.03
N LYS A 35 9.88 11.20 -6.00
CA LYS A 35 11.18 11.68 -6.49
C LYS A 35 11.60 10.97 -7.78
N PRO A 36 12.47 11.58 -8.60
CA PRO A 36 12.91 10.99 -9.86
C PRO A 36 13.60 9.62 -9.72
N ASP A 37 14.31 9.39 -8.62
CA ASP A 37 15.00 8.13 -8.32
C ASP A 37 14.05 6.98 -7.96
N GLU A 38 12.78 7.29 -7.68
CA GLU A 38 11.74 6.33 -7.30
C GLU A 38 10.86 5.91 -8.48
N ALA A 39 11.08 6.48 -9.66
CA ALA A 39 10.21 6.31 -10.83
C ALA A 39 9.92 4.83 -11.17
N TYR A 40 10.88 3.94 -10.94
CA TYR A 40 10.74 2.50 -11.20
C TYR A 40 10.98 1.63 -9.95
N ASP A 41 11.04 2.25 -8.77
CA ASP A 41 11.23 1.53 -7.50
C ASP A 41 10.21 1.99 -6.45
N LEU A 42 9.00 1.42 -6.54
CA LEU A 42 7.93 1.63 -5.56
C LEU A 42 8.32 1.15 -4.15
N SER A 43 9.20 0.15 -4.08
CA SER A 43 9.71 -0.38 -2.80
C SER A 43 10.58 0.64 -2.08
N LEU A 44 11.24 1.55 -2.81
CA LEU A 44 12.02 2.66 -2.25
C LEU A 44 11.12 3.70 -1.59
N VAL A 45 9.99 4.04 -2.20
CA VAL A 45 8.97 4.92 -1.59
C VAL A 45 8.45 4.28 -0.31
N SER A 46 8.09 3.00 -0.37
CA SER A 46 7.65 2.23 0.79
C SER A 46 8.68 2.25 1.91
N GLN A 47 9.97 2.06 1.59
CA GLN A 47 11.07 2.11 2.54
C GLN A 47 11.20 3.49 3.20
N ARG A 48 11.03 4.56 2.43
CA ARG A 48 11.14 5.95 2.93
C ARG A 48 9.96 6.35 3.80
N VAL A 49 8.76 5.85 3.49
CA VAL A 49 7.52 6.21 4.19
C VAL A 49 7.27 5.32 5.41
N TYR A 50 7.43 4.00 5.26
CA TYR A 50 7.07 3.00 6.27
C TYR A 50 8.26 2.26 6.89
N GLY A 51 9.49 2.57 6.46
CA GLY A 51 10.70 1.89 6.94
C GLY A 51 10.88 0.46 6.42
N ARG A 52 10.04 0.01 5.47
CA ARG A 52 10.05 -1.36 4.93
C ARG A 52 9.68 -1.37 3.44
N ARG A 53 10.18 -2.35 2.69
CA ARG A 53 9.98 -2.46 1.23
C ARG A 53 8.67 -3.17 0.84
N ASP A 54 8.07 -3.89 1.77
CA ASP A 54 6.93 -4.80 1.50
C ASP A 54 5.62 -4.06 1.19
N GLU A 55 5.46 -2.78 1.56
CA GLU A 55 4.22 -2.00 1.33
C GLU A 55 4.15 -1.34 -0.06
N TYR A 56 4.89 -1.86 -1.04
CA TYR A 56 4.90 -1.32 -2.41
C TYR A 56 3.50 -1.30 -3.04
N LEU A 57 2.61 -2.23 -2.68
CA LEU A 57 1.24 -2.28 -3.19
C LEU A 57 0.39 -1.08 -2.70
N ALA A 58 0.64 -0.61 -1.48
CA ALA A 58 -0.01 0.60 -0.97
C ALA A 58 0.43 1.84 -1.74
N VAL A 59 1.73 1.91 -2.09
CA VAL A 59 2.29 2.99 -2.92
C VAL A 59 1.68 2.96 -4.32
N MET A 60 1.59 1.79 -4.94
CA MET A 60 1.00 1.58 -6.26
C MET A 60 -0.46 2.10 -6.30
N ALA A 61 -1.26 1.69 -5.30
CA ALA A 61 -2.65 2.11 -5.18
C ALA A 61 -2.81 3.62 -4.96
N ALA A 62 -2.03 4.20 -4.05
CA ALA A 62 -2.04 5.64 -3.77
C ALA A 62 -1.61 6.48 -4.99
N ALA A 63 -0.65 5.97 -5.77
CA ALA A 63 -0.21 6.59 -7.01
C ALA A 63 -1.23 6.43 -8.15
N GLY A 64 -2.15 5.47 -8.05
CA GLY A 64 -3.12 5.15 -9.09
C GLY A 64 -2.49 4.44 -10.28
N LEU A 65 -1.51 3.57 -10.02
CA LEU A 65 -0.84 2.76 -11.04
C LEU A 65 -1.56 1.43 -11.19
N ASP A 66 -1.90 1.06 -12.43
CA ASP A 66 -2.56 -0.22 -12.71
C ASP A 66 -1.57 -1.40 -12.74
N MET A 67 -0.30 -1.12 -13.03
CA MET A 67 0.76 -2.11 -13.16
C MET A 67 2.03 -1.69 -12.42
N PHE A 68 2.78 -2.67 -11.94
CA PHE A 68 4.01 -2.46 -11.16
C PHE A 68 5.17 -1.88 -11.99
N ASP A 69 5.22 -2.18 -13.28
CA ASP A 69 6.26 -1.72 -14.22
C ASP A 69 6.00 -0.31 -14.78
N GLN A 70 4.83 0.26 -14.48
CA GLN A 70 4.51 1.63 -14.86
C GLN A 70 5.33 2.62 -14.03
N ALA A 71 5.91 3.62 -14.71
CA ALA A 71 6.67 4.66 -14.05
C ALA A 71 5.80 5.45 -13.05
N LEU A 72 6.28 5.60 -11.82
CA LEU A 72 5.67 6.43 -10.79
C LEU A 72 5.70 7.91 -11.24
N PRO A 73 4.54 8.56 -11.44
CA PRO A 73 4.51 9.96 -11.81
C PRO A 73 5.11 10.82 -10.70
N GLN A 74 5.84 11.87 -11.09
CA GLN A 74 6.35 12.89 -10.17
C GLN A 74 5.18 13.78 -9.71
N LYS A 75 4.57 13.42 -8.57
CA LYS A 75 3.43 14.11 -7.98
C LYS A 75 3.39 13.88 -6.48
N ARG A 76 2.58 14.67 -5.79
CA ARG A 76 2.21 14.39 -4.41
C ARG A 76 1.22 13.23 -4.37
N ILE A 77 1.54 12.18 -3.65
CA ILE A 77 0.64 11.06 -3.34
C ILE A 77 0.22 11.12 -1.88
N ILE A 78 -0.95 10.54 -1.59
CA ILE A 78 -1.51 10.46 -0.24
C ILE A 78 -1.48 9.01 0.19
N LEU A 79 -0.78 8.75 1.29
CA LEU A 79 -0.54 7.43 1.84
C LEU A 79 -1.17 7.33 3.24
N PRO A 80 -1.73 6.18 3.61
CA PRO A 80 -2.20 5.96 4.97
C PRO A 80 -1.03 6.02 5.96
N THR A 81 -1.30 6.48 7.18
CA THR A 81 -0.38 6.28 8.31
C THR A 81 -0.26 4.79 8.65
N GLU A 82 0.73 4.42 9.46
CA GLU A 82 0.93 3.01 9.82
C GLU A 82 -0.30 2.36 10.49
N SER A 83 -0.97 3.08 11.39
CA SER A 83 -2.20 2.60 12.04
C SER A 83 -3.36 2.46 11.04
N GLN A 84 -3.52 3.42 10.12
CA GLN A 84 -4.54 3.36 9.07
C GLN A 84 -4.27 2.23 8.07
N LEU A 85 -3.02 2.06 7.67
CA LEU A 85 -2.59 0.98 6.78
C LEU A 85 -2.89 -0.38 7.41
N TYR A 86 -2.58 -0.53 8.70
CA TYR A 86 -2.88 -1.74 9.44
C TYR A 86 -4.38 -2.00 9.56
N ALA A 87 -5.20 -0.95 9.76
CA ALA A 87 -6.66 -1.08 9.76
C ALA A 87 -7.22 -1.51 8.39
N ILE A 88 -6.67 -0.98 7.28
CA ILE A 88 -7.05 -1.39 5.92
C ILE A 88 -6.69 -2.86 5.70
N LYS A 89 -5.45 -3.27 6.02
CA LYS A 89 -5.02 -4.67 5.96
C LYS A 89 -5.97 -5.59 6.70
N ARG A 90 -6.29 -5.24 7.95
CA ARG A 90 -7.23 -5.99 8.80
C ARG A 90 -8.60 -6.17 8.17
N ARG A 91 -9.14 -5.10 7.57
CA ARG A 91 -10.45 -5.13 6.92
C ARG A 91 -10.46 -6.02 5.68
N THR A 92 -9.38 -6.02 4.90
CA THR A 92 -9.32 -6.72 3.60
C THR A 92 -8.76 -8.13 3.70
N GLY A 93 -8.22 -8.54 4.85
CA GLY A 93 -7.57 -9.85 4.99
C GLY A 93 -6.21 -9.91 4.27
N PHE A 94 -5.62 -8.77 3.90
CA PHE A 94 -4.38 -8.71 3.13
C PHE A 94 -3.19 -8.40 4.03
N GLU A 95 -2.09 -9.15 3.87
CA GLU A 95 -0.84 -8.88 4.55
C GLU A 95 0.30 -8.75 3.55
N SER A 96 0.96 -7.59 3.47
CA SER A 96 2.09 -7.39 2.55
C SER A 96 3.37 -8.12 3.01
N ILE A 97 3.55 -8.33 4.32
CA ILE A 97 4.78 -8.87 4.90
C ILE A 97 4.70 -10.40 4.97
N GLY A 98 5.56 -11.09 4.22
CA GLY A 98 5.56 -12.56 4.15
C GLY A 98 5.78 -13.24 5.52
N ALA A 99 6.57 -12.64 6.40
CA ALA A 99 6.81 -13.16 7.75
C ALA A 99 5.57 -13.11 8.67
N TYR A 100 4.55 -12.33 8.31
CA TYR A 100 3.29 -12.22 9.04
C TYR A 100 2.17 -13.01 8.37
N ARG A 101 2.52 -14.01 7.55
CA ARG A 101 1.58 -14.97 7.00
C ARG A 101 1.87 -16.37 7.53
N GLU A 102 0.84 -17.05 8.01
CA GLU A 102 0.88 -18.47 8.37
C GLU A 102 -0.17 -19.20 7.52
N ASN A 103 0.21 -20.29 6.86
CA ASN A 103 -0.67 -21.06 5.96
C ASN A 103 -1.42 -20.19 4.92
N PHE A 104 -0.73 -19.18 4.35
CA PHE A 104 -1.30 -18.22 3.39
C PHE A 104 -2.42 -17.33 3.93
N SER A 105 -2.54 -17.23 5.26
CA SER A 105 -3.44 -16.32 5.97
C SER A 105 -2.62 -15.33 6.80
N PRO A 106 -3.08 -14.08 7.01
CA PRO A 106 -2.43 -13.17 7.94
C PRO A 106 -2.42 -13.73 9.36
N THR A 107 -1.32 -13.54 10.11
CA THR A 107 -1.18 -14.02 11.50
C THR A 107 -2.08 -13.31 12.51
N TRP A 108 -2.80 -12.27 12.09
CA TRP A 108 -3.76 -11.52 12.89
C TRP A 108 -5.22 -11.82 12.50
N ALA A 109 -5.45 -12.74 11.55
CA ALA A 109 -6.78 -13.26 11.25
C ALA A 109 -7.12 -14.33 12.30
N ASP A 110 -7.70 -13.90 13.42
CA ASP A 110 -8.31 -14.79 14.42
C ASP A 110 -9.49 -15.58 13.86
#